data_AF-A0A7C4AM89-F1
#
_entry.id   AF-A0A7C4AM89-F1
#
_cell.length_a   1.000
_cell.length_b   1.000
_cell.length_c   1.000
_cell.angle_alpha   90.00
_cell.angle_beta   90.00
_cell.angle_gamma   90.00
#
_symmetry.space_group_name_H-M   'P 1'
#
loop_
_entity.id
_entity.type
_entity.pdbx_description
1 polymer ?
#
loop_
_entity_poly.entity_id
_entity_poly.type
_entity_poly.pdbx_seq_one_letter_code
_entity_poly.pdbx_strand_id
1 'polypeptide(L)'
;MREPLRQKDVRHVLLLVSAVVFGLSAYANLSYFFLGNPKALALFPPFIEGYNQNHNAHLGAEYFFIAQALAAGKGFSNPFQVETGPTAWMPPLYCYFLALLLLFSSSKFVVGSVVVFCKNLVLIAVGMMLYVVAKKTTRKIKPLWVIAIYCAFLANYFRWFFQITHDEWVLLLIVSAVFYFAAILSETAVSVRPACR
;
A
#
# COMPACT_ATOMS: atom_id res chain seq x y z
N MET A 1 -30.06 -15.97 -3.15
CA MET A 1 -29.22 -15.48 -4.28
C MET A 1 -28.41 -14.30 -3.78
N ARG A 2 -27.08 -14.32 -3.92
CA ARG A 2 -26.22 -13.13 -3.67
C ARG A 2 -26.35 -12.19 -4.88
N GLU A 3 -26.49 -10.88 -4.64
CA GLU A 3 -26.72 -9.90 -5.70
C GLU A 3 -25.51 -9.81 -6.65
N PRO A 4 -25.69 -9.89 -7.98
CA PRO A 4 -24.57 -9.85 -8.93
C PRO A 4 -23.80 -8.52 -8.84
N LEU A 5 -22.51 -8.55 -9.21
CA LEU A 5 -21.67 -7.36 -9.32
C LEU A 5 -22.17 -6.45 -10.45
N ARG A 6 -23.07 -5.50 -10.15
CA ARG A 6 -23.44 -4.45 -11.09
C ARG A 6 -22.21 -3.64 -11.47
N GLN A 7 -21.91 -3.58 -12.77
CA GLN A 7 -20.77 -2.84 -13.33
C GLN A 7 -20.78 -1.36 -12.91
N LYS A 8 -21.97 -0.75 -12.83
CA LYS A 8 -22.15 0.62 -12.35
C LYS A 8 -21.62 0.77 -10.92
N ASP A 9 -21.97 -0.13 -10.01
CA ASP A 9 -21.58 -0.03 -8.59
C ASP A 9 -20.05 -0.20 -8.44
N VAL A 10 -19.47 -1.14 -9.17
CA VAL A 10 -18.00 -1.37 -9.20
C VAL A 10 -17.26 -0.10 -9.65
N ARG A 11 -17.75 0.56 -10.72
CA ARG A 11 -17.13 1.78 -11.22
C ARG A 11 -17.17 2.93 -10.21
N HIS A 12 -18.30 3.13 -9.52
CA HIS A 12 -18.40 4.18 -8.50
C HIS A 12 -17.47 3.93 -7.31
N VAL A 13 -17.38 2.68 -6.86
CA VAL A 13 -16.46 2.32 -5.76
C VAL A 13 -15.00 2.52 -6.19
N LEU A 14 -14.64 2.10 -7.41
CA LEU A 14 -13.30 2.32 -7.94
C LEU A 14 -12.95 3.81 -7.99
N LEU A 15 -13.84 4.64 -8.51
CA LEU A 15 -13.64 6.10 -8.56
C LEU A 15 -13.52 6.70 -7.16
N LEU A 16 -14.37 6.28 -6.21
CA LEU A 16 -14.33 6.74 -4.83
C LEU A 16 -13.00 6.40 -4.16
N VAL A 17 -12.60 5.13 -4.20
CA VAL A 17 -11.34 4.68 -3.59
C VAL A 17 -10.14 5.36 -4.25
N SER A 18 -10.15 5.50 -5.58
CA SER A 18 -9.09 6.21 -6.30
C SER A 18 -9.01 7.67 -5.89
N ALA A 19 -10.14 8.38 -5.82
CA ALA A 19 -10.18 9.78 -5.40
C ALA A 19 -9.65 9.96 -3.97
N VAL A 20 -10.01 9.06 -3.05
CA VAL A 20 -9.50 9.09 -1.67
C VAL A 20 -7.99 8.82 -1.63
N VAL A 21 -7.51 7.74 -2.25
CA VAL A 21 -6.09 7.36 -2.23
C VAL A 21 -5.23 8.44 -2.88
N PHE A 22 -5.59 8.91 -4.08
CA PHE A 22 -4.83 9.97 -4.75
C PHE A 22 -4.96 11.30 -4.02
N GLY A 23 -6.11 11.62 -3.44
CA GLY A 23 -6.30 12.83 -2.63
C GLY A 23 -5.38 12.84 -1.41
N LEU A 24 -5.37 11.75 -0.62
CA LEU A 24 -4.51 11.59 0.54
C LEU A 24 -3.02 11.56 0.15
N SER A 25 -2.67 10.88 -0.94
CA SER A 25 -1.30 10.86 -1.46
C SER A 25 -0.85 12.24 -1.92
N ALA A 26 -1.67 12.97 -2.68
CA ALA A 26 -1.36 14.34 -3.10
C ALA A 26 -1.18 15.24 -1.87
N TYR A 27 -2.09 15.12 -0.91
CA TYR A 27 -2.03 15.85 0.36
C TYR A 27 -0.74 15.56 1.14
N ALA A 28 -0.32 14.29 1.24
CA ALA A 28 0.92 13.92 1.90
C ALA A 28 2.16 14.53 1.23
N ASN A 29 2.17 14.59 -0.10
CA ASN A 29 3.30 15.09 -0.87
C ASN A 29 3.32 16.61 -1.00
N LEU A 30 2.25 17.33 -0.61
CA LEU A 30 2.29 18.79 -0.47
C LEU A 30 3.37 19.24 0.52
N SER A 31 3.64 18.43 1.53
CA SER A 31 4.66 18.73 2.54
C SER A 31 6.04 19.00 1.96
N TYR A 32 6.41 18.41 0.81
CA TYR A 32 7.67 18.70 0.14
C TYR A 32 7.82 20.17 -0.24
N PHE A 33 6.73 20.84 -0.62
CA PHE A 33 6.73 22.28 -0.92
C PHE A 33 6.91 23.14 0.33
N PHE A 34 6.51 22.63 1.50
CA PHE A 34 6.51 23.37 2.76
C PHE A 34 7.64 22.96 3.71
N LEU A 35 8.58 22.10 3.28
CA LEU A 35 9.72 21.66 4.10
C LEU A 35 10.57 22.84 4.63
N GLY A 36 10.62 23.96 3.90
CA GLY A 36 11.34 25.17 4.32
C GLY A 36 10.65 25.97 5.45
N ASN A 37 9.41 25.64 5.81
CA ASN A 37 8.70 26.26 6.92
C ASN A 37 7.91 25.21 7.73
N PRO A 38 8.55 24.53 8.69
CA PRO A 38 7.92 23.50 9.51
C PRO A 38 6.64 23.96 10.23
N LYS A 39 6.55 25.25 10.59
CA LYS A 39 5.34 25.83 11.19
C LYS A 39 4.16 25.87 10.21
N ALA A 40 4.42 25.97 8.91
CA ALA A 40 3.37 25.88 7.89
C ALA A 40 2.81 24.46 7.78
N LEU A 41 3.60 23.42 8.09
CA LEU A 41 3.10 22.04 8.14
C LEU A 41 2.05 21.89 9.24
N ALA A 42 2.24 22.53 10.40
CA ALA A 42 1.27 22.48 11.52
C ALA A 42 -0.13 23.02 11.19
N LEU A 43 -0.28 23.80 10.10
CA LEU A 43 -1.57 24.31 9.63
C LEU A 43 -2.40 23.25 8.85
N PHE A 44 -1.80 22.11 8.53
CA PHE A 44 -2.40 21.06 7.72
C PHE A 44 -2.41 19.74 8.54
N PRO A 45 -3.51 19.36 9.21
CA PRO A 45 -3.55 18.10 9.95
C PRO A 45 -3.46 16.87 9.00
N PRO A 46 -2.66 15.84 9.29
CA PRO A 46 -2.15 15.51 10.61
C PRO A 46 -0.71 16.00 10.85
N PHE A 47 -0.11 16.87 10.02
CA PHE A 47 1.30 17.23 10.14
C PHE A 47 1.63 17.91 11.49
N ILE A 48 2.11 17.14 12.46
CA ILE A 48 2.67 17.62 13.73
C ILE A 48 4.16 17.89 13.49
N GLU A 49 4.63 19.06 13.91
CA GLU A 49 6.04 19.45 13.83
C GLU A 49 6.93 18.37 14.48
N GLY A 50 7.97 17.94 13.74
CA GLY A 50 8.90 16.90 14.20
C GLY A 50 8.35 15.46 14.24
N TYR A 51 7.04 15.25 14.08
CA TYR A 51 6.42 13.92 14.20
C TYR A 51 5.86 13.38 12.88
N ASN A 52 5.22 14.20 12.04
CA ASN A 52 4.54 13.75 10.82
C ASN A 52 5.19 14.28 9.54
N GLN A 53 6.53 14.41 9.53
CA GLN A 53 7.25 14.74 8.30
C GLN A 53 7.06 13.64 7.25
N ASN A 54 7.08 14.02 5.97
CA ASN A 54 7.06 13.07 4.87
C ASN A 54 8.45 12.46 4.69
N HIS A 55 8.52 11.15 4.87
CA HIS A 55 9.72 10.33 4.79
C HIS A 55 9.73 9.43 3.55
N ASN A 56 8.97 9.74 2.49
CA ASN A 56 8.95 8.90 1.29
C ASN A 56 10.35 8.78 0.66
N ALA A 57 11.17 9.84 0.74
CA ALA A 57 12.56 9.85 0.31
C ALA A 57 13.49 8.92 1.12
N HIS A 58 13.05 8.44 2.29
CA HIS A 58 13.81 7.48 3.10
C HIS A 58 13.82 6.09 2.46
N LEU A 59 12.87 5.79 1.56
CA LEU A 59 12.79 4.52 0.81
C LEU A 59 12.86 3.28 1.70
N GLY A 60 12.22 3.34 2.86
CA GLY A 60 12.26 2.23 3.81
C GLY A 60 13.59 2.08 4.55
N ALA A 61 14.45 3.11 4.62
CA ALA A 61 15.64 3.07 5.47
C ALA A 61 16.58 1.90 5.13
N GLU A 62 16.73 0.93 6.03
CA GLU A 62 17.56 -0.26 5.85
C GLU A 62 17.15 -1.10 4.63
N TYR A 63 15.86 -1.08 4.22
CA TYR A 63 15.44 -1.70 2.96
C TYR A 63 16.22 -1.12 1.77
N PHE A 64 16.41 0.21 1.73
CA PHE A 64 17.13 0.87 0.64
C PHE A 64 18.64 0.59 0.68
N PHE A 65 19.24 0.40 1.86
CA PHE A 65 20.67 0.07 1.97
C PHE A 65 20.93 -1.37 1.56
N ILE A 66 20.08 -2.31 1.97
CA ILE A 66 20.13 -3.70 1.48
C ILE A 66 19.92 -3.72 -0.04
N ALA A 67 18.97 -2.93 -0.57
CA ALA A 67 18.73 -2.84 -2.01
C ALA A 67 19.95 -2.32 -2.79
N GLN A 68 20.68 -1.33 -2.25
CA GLN A 68 21.94 -0.87 -2.85
C GLN A 68 23.02 -1.95 -2.83
N ALA A 69 23.15 -2.70 -1.73
CA ALA A 69 24.09 -3.81 -1.64
C ALA A 69 23.77 -4.91 -2.66
N LEU A 70 22.48 -5.24 -2.82
CA LEU A 70 22.00 -6.18 -3.84
C LEU A 70 22.33 -5.69 -5.25
N ALA A 71 22.01 -4.43 -5.58
CA ALA A 71 22.29 -3.84 -6.90
C ALA A 71 23.80 -3.76 -7.21
N ALA A 72 24.64 -3.62 -6.18
CA ALA A 72 26.10 -3.62 -6.29
C ALA A 72 26.73 -5.03 -6.31
N GLY A 73 25.93 -6.10 -6.28
CA GLY A 73 26.42 -7.48 -6.30
C GLY A 73 27.01 -7.96 -4.96
N LYS A 74 26.77 -7.26 -3.85
CA LYS A 74 27.26 -7.63 -2.50
C LYS A 74 26.32 -8.59 -1.76
N GLY A 75 25.30 -9.12 -2.44
CA GLY A 75 24.26 -9.98 -1.86
C GLY A 75 23.33 -9.24 -0.88
N PHE A 76 22.56 -10.01 -0.11
CA PHE A 76 21.61 -9.48 0.87
C PHE A 76 22.35 -9.10 2.17
N SER A 77 22.87 -7.87 2.22
CA SER A 77 23.85 -7.43 3.23
C SER A 77 23.75 -5.93 3.55
N ASN A 78 24.52 -5.48 4.55
CA ASN A 78 24.83 -4.07 4.83
C ASN A 78 23.61 -3.14 5.06
N PRO A 79 22.72 -3.43 6.04
CA PRO A 79 21.53 -2.61 6.29
C PRO A 79 21.81 -1.21 6.82
N PHE A 80 23.03 -0.90 7.29
CA PHE A 80 23.31 0.34 8.03
C PHE A 80 24.29 1.29 7.33
N GLN A 81 24.27 1.36 5.99
CA GLN A 81 25.18 2.20 5.17
C GLN A 81 26.69 1.90 5.30
N VAL A 82 27.08 0.92 6.11
CA VAL A 82 28.45 0.48 6.29
C VAL A 82 28.55 -1.02 6.00
N GLU A 83 29.76 -1.51 5.74
CA GLU A 83 29.97 -2.93 5.50
C GLU A 83 29.85 -3.72 6.81
N THR A 84 28.68 -4.35 7.00
CA THR A 84 28.38 -5.21 8.16
C THR A 84 28.24 -6.68 7.78
N GLY A 85 28.25 -7.01 6.48
CA GLY A 85 28.08 -8.37 5.98
C GLY A 85 26.61 -8.80 5.82
N PRO A 86 26.36 -10.11 5.61
CA PRO A 86 25.03 -10.67 5.39
C PRO A 86 24.03 -10.32 6.49
N THR A 87 22.75 -10.15 6.14
CA THR A 87 21.72 -9.73 7.09
C THR A 87 20.38 -10.47 6.91
N ALA A 88 19.58 -10.50 7.99
CA ALA A 88 18.17 -10.88 7.97
C ALA A 88 17.28 -9.78 8.55
N TRP A 89 17.77 -8.52 8.56
CA TRP A 89 17.12 -7.38 9.22
C TRP A 89 15.77 -7.02 8.61
N MET A 90 15.63 -7.15 7.29
CA MET A 90 14.40 -6.83 6.57
C MET A 90 13.88 -8.03 5.77
N PRO A 91 12.55 -8.18 5.61
CA PRO A 91 11.95 -9.09 4.65
C PRO A 91 12.48 -8.90 3.23
N PRO A 92 12.72 -9.98 2.48
CA PRO A 92 13.47 -9.90 1.23
C PRO A 92 12.71 -9.24 0.09
N LEU A 93 11.41 -9.46 -0.02
CA LEU A 93 10.62 -9.08 -1.20
C LEU A 93 10.73 -7.59 -1.54
N TYR A 94 10.61 -6.72 -0.54
CA TYR A 94 10.67 -5.27 -0.76
C TYR A 94 12.10 -4.79 -1.07
N CYS A 95 13.12 -5.40 -0.47
CA CYS A 95 14.52 -5.13 -0.79
C CYS A 95 14.85 -5.45 -2.26
N TYR A 96 14.40 -6.62 -2.75
CA TYR A 96 14.60 -7.02 -4.15
C TYR A 96 13.84 -6.12 -5.13
N PHE A 97 12.63 -5.70 -4.77
CA PHE A 97 11.87 -4.73 -5.56
C PHE A 97 12.63 -3.40 -5.70
N LEU A 98 13.14 -2.84 -4.61
CA LEU A 98 13.95 -1.62 -4.65
C LEU A 98 15.26 -1.81 -5.42
N ALA A 99 15.93 -2.95 -5.26
CA ALA A 99 17.15 -3.28 -6.00
C ALA A 99 16.90 -3.32 -7.51
N LEU A 100 15.78 -3.90 -7.95
CA LEU A 100 15.36 -3.89 -9.35
C LEU A 100 15.17 -2.46 -9.87
N LEU A 101 14.52 -1.57 -9.10
CA LEU A 101 14.37 -0.17 -9.51
C LEU A 101 15.72 0.55 -9.64
N LEU A 102 16.67 0.23 -8.75
CA LEU A 102 18.03 0.79 -8.79
C LEU A 102 18.82 0.37 -10.04
N LEU A 103 18.48 -0.76 -10.67
CA LEU A 103 19.08 -1.15 -11.97
C LEU A 103 18.68 -0.19 -13.10
N PHE A 104 17.54 0.49 -12.99
CA PHE A 104 17.05 1.44 -13.99
C PHE A 104 17.38 2.90 -13.65
N SER A 105 17.46 3.25 -12.36
CA SER A 105 17.80 4.61 -11.93
C SER A 105 18.41 4.64 -10.53
N SER A 106 19.55 5.33 -10.39
CA SER A 106 20.17 5.63 -9.09
C SER A 106 19.55 6.84 -8.38
N SER A 107 18.63 7.57 -9.03
CA SER A 107 17.98 8.73 -8.44
C SER A 107 16.95 8.29 -7.40
N LYS A 108 17.22 8.61 -6.12
CA LYS A 108 16.28 8.37 -5.01
C LYS A 108 14.91 8.99 -5.26
N PHE A 109 14.86 10.14 -5.90
CA PHE A 109 13.60 10.80 -6.24
C PHE A 109 12.77 9.99 -7.25
N VAL A 110 13.41 9.46 -8.30
CA VAL A 110 12.75 8.64 -9.32
C VAL A 110 12.27 7.32 -8.69
N VAL A 111 13.13 6.63 -7.96
CA VAL A 111 12.77 5.38 -7.25
C VAL A 111 11.61 5.63 -6.28
N GLY A 112 11.68 6.69 -5.48
CA GLY A 112 10.62 7.08 -4.54
C GLY A 112 9.29 7.37 -5.23
N SER A 113 9.32 8.05 -6.38
CA SER A 113 8.12 8.34 -7.17
C SER A 113 7.46 7.06 -7.70
N VAL A 114 8.26 6.11 -8.19
CA VAL A 114 7.76 4.80 -8.64
C VAL A 114 7.16 4.01 -7.47
N VAL A 115 7.84 3.98 -6.31
CA VAL A 115 7.35 3.30 -5.10
C VAL A 115 6.00 3.89 -4.66
N VAL A 116 5.89 5.22 -4.55
CA VAL A 116 4.64 5.89 -4.16
C VAL A 116 3.51 5.60 -5.16
N PHE A 117 3.83 5.61 -6.46
CA PHE A 117 2.87 5.27 -7.50
C PHE A 117 2.37 3.82 -7.37
N CYS A 118 3.28 2.84 -7.27
CA CYS A 118 2.94 1.43 -7.06
C CYS A 118 2.11 1.23 -5.79
N LYS A 119 2.51 1.89 -4.70
CA LYS A 119 1.78 1.86 -3.43
C LYS A 119 0.35 2.34 -3.58
N ASN A 120 0.12 3.47 -4.27
CA ASN A 120 -1.24 3.97 -4.52
C ASN A 120 -2.09 2.98 -5.33
N LEU A 121 -1.53 2.36 -6.37
CA LEU A 121 -2.23 1.33 -7.14
C LEU A 121 -2.62 0.14 -6.27
N VAL A 122 -1.73 -0.28 -5.37
CA VAL A 122 -1.99 -1.38 -4.43
C VAL A 122 -3.09 -1.00 -3.44
N LEU A 123 -3.07 0.21 -2.87
CA LEU A 123 -4.12 0.66 -1.95
C LEU A 123 -5.49 0.71 -2.66
N ILE A 124 -5.53 1.08 -3.94
CA ILE A 124 -6.76 1.03 -4.73
C ILE A 124 -7.21 -0.42 -4.94
N ALA A 125 -6.29 -1.30 -5.35
CA ALA A 125 -6.58 -2.71 -5.58
C ALA A 125 -7.10 -3.40 -4.31
N VAL A 126 -6.49 -3.14 -3.15
CA VAL A 126 -6.94 -3.64 -1.85
C VAL A 126 -8.35 -3.16 -1.52
N GLY A 127 -8.65 -1.87 -1.71
CA GLY A 127 -10.02 -1.35 -1.53
C GLY A 127 -11.04 -2.09 -2.40
N MET A 128 -10.69 -2.38 -3.66
CA MET A 128 -11.55 -3.16 -4.56
C MET A 128 -11.70 -4.63 -4.14
N MET A 129 -10.61 -5.27 -3.69
CA MET A 129 -10.65 -6.63 -3.15
C MET A 129 -11.58 -6.71 -1.94
N LEU A 130 -11.47 -5.76 -1.00
CA LEU A 130 -12.34 -5.69 0.18
C LEU A 130 -13.80 -5.47 -0.20
N TYR A 131 -14.10 -4.62 -1.18
CA TYR A 131 -15.46 -4.43 -1.68
C TYR A 131 -16.05 -5.73 -2.24
N VAL A 132 -15.29 -6.45 -3.07
CA VAL A 132 -15.73 -7.72 -3.66
C VAL A 132 -15.93 -8.78 -2.57
N VAL A 133 -14.96 -8.94 -1.66
CA VAL A 133 -15.08 -9.86 -0.52
C VAL A 133 -16.30 -9.53 0.32
N ALA A 134 -16.54 -8.26 0.64
CA ALA A 134 -17.71 -7.83 1.40
C ALA A 134 -19.02 -8.17 0.68
N LYS A 135 -19.13 -7.87 -0.62
CA LYS A 135 -20.33 -8.22 -1.40
C LYS A 135 -20.60 -9.73 -1.42
N LYS A 136 -19.54 -10.52 -1.47
CA LYS A 136 -19.65 -11.98 -1.49
C LYS A 136 -19.98 -12.55 -0.12
N THR A 137 -19.40 -12.05 0.96
CA THR A 137 -19.43 -12.72 2.27
C THR A 137 -20.44 -12.13 3.25
N THR A 138 -20.71 -10.83 3.19
CA THR A 138 -21.55 -10.16 4.18
C THR A 138 -23.02 -10.20 3.80
N ARG A 139 -23.89 -10.52 4.77
CA ARG A 139 -25.35 -10.53 4.58
C ARG A 139 -26.05 -9.31 5.19
N LYS A 140 -25.50 -8.79 6.31
CA LYS A 140 -26.11 -7.71 7.11
C LYS A 140 -25.46 -6.35 6.87
N ILE A 141 -24.18 -6.34 6.50
CA ILE A 141 -23.40 -5.12 6.32
C ILE A 141 -23.43 -4.78 4.84
N LYS A 142 -23.83 -3.56 4.49
CA LYS A 142 -23.72 -3.09 3.10
C LYS A 142 -22.22 -2.99 2.74
N PRO A 143 -21.77 -3.52 1.58
CA PRO A 143 -20.35 -3.48 1.20
C PRO A 143 -19.73 -2.08 1.20
N LEU A 144 -20.54 -1.03 1.01
CA LEU A 144 -20.09 0.36 1.08
C LEU A 144 -19.58 0.76 2.47
N TRP A 145 -20.10 0.16 3.55
CA TRP A 145 -19.57 0.40 4.90
C TRP A 145 -18.16 -0.14 5.06
N VAL A 146 -17.82 -1.25 4.41
CA VAL A 146 -16.45 -1.78 4.40
C VAL A 146 -15.50 -0.81 3.71
N ILE A 147 -15.96 -0.18 2.62
CA ILE A 147 -15.19 0.87 1.93
C ILE A 147 -15.06 2.13 2.79
N ALA A 148 -16.12 2.55 3.47
CA ALA A 148 -16.05 3.68 4.40
C ALA A 148 -15.05 3.43 5.54
N ILE A 149 -15.07 2.23 6.14
CA ILE A 149 -14.12 1.81 7.17
C ILE A 149 -12.69 1.79 6.60
N TYR A 150 -12.51 1.27 5.37
CA TYR A 150 -11.21 1.27 4.72
C TYR A 150 -10.66 2.68 4.48
N CYS A 151 -11.48 3.61 3.97
CA CYS A 151 -11.08 5.01 3.81
C CYS A 151 -10.74 5.67 5.15
N ALA A 152 -11.54 5.41 6.20
CA ALA A 152 -11.26 5.90 7.55
C ALA A 152 -9.95 5.30 8.11
N PHE A 153 -9.68 4.03 7.84
CA PHE A 153 -8.44 3.35 8.22
C PHE A 153 -7.22 4.00 7.54
N LEU A 154 -7.30 4.27 6.23
CA LEU A 154 -6.22 4.98 5.51
C LEU A 154 -5.99 6.38 6.06
N ALA A 155 -7.04 7.12 6.43
CA ALA A 155 -6.93 8.44 7.04
C ALA A 155 -6.35 8.37 8.46
N ASN A 156 -6.73 7.38 9.26
CA ASN A 156 -6.22 7.19 10.62
C ASN A 156 -4.74 6.81 10.64
N TYR A 157 -4.32 5.94 9.71
CA TYR A 157 -2.94 5.49 9.54
C TYR A 157 -2.22 6.24 8.41
N PHE A 158 -2.58 7.51 8.22
CA PHE A 158 -2.11 8.35 7.11
C PHE A 158 -0.58 8.36 6.97
N ARG A 159 0.14 8.47 8.08
CA ARG A 159 1.61 8.46 8.11
C ARG A 159 2.17 7.20 7.45
N TRP A 160 1.68 6.03 7.85
CA TRP A 160 2.14 4.74 7.34
C TRP A 160 1.83 4.58 5.85
N PHE A 161 0.64 5.00 5.41
CA PHE A 161 0.22 4.79 4.03
C PHE A 161 0.68 5.87 3.03
N PHE A 162 1.02 7.08 3.46
CA PHE A 162 1.31 8.16 2.50
C PHE A 162 2.61 8.94 2.78
N GLN A 163 3.19 8.79 3.97
CA GLN A 163 4.40 9.52 4.37
C GLN A 163 5.61 8.61 4.61
N ILE A 164 5.43 7.29 4.61
CA ILE A 164 6.50 6.31 4.77
C ILE A 164 6.44 5.35 3.58
N THR A 165 7.59 4.87 3.14
CA THR A 165 7.78 3.93 2.04
C THR A 165 8.36 2.60 2.55
N HIS A 166 7.77 2.03 3.60
CA HIS A 166 8.12 0.69 4.08
C HIS A 166 7.32 -0.37 3.29
N ASP A 167 7.34 -1.62 3.72
CA ASP A 167 6.73 -2.77 3.04
C ASP A 167 5.25 -3.01 3.40
N GLU A 168 4.62 -2.14 4.20
CA GLU A 168 3.25 -2.34 4.71
C GLU A 168 2.20 -2.51 3.60
N TRP A 169 2.39 -1.83 2.47
CA TRP A 169 1.50 -1.94 1.31
C TRP A 169 1.65 -3.28 0.59
N VAL A 170 2.85 -3.86 0.58
CA VAL A 170 3.10 -5.21 0.04
C VAL A 170 2.46 -6.25 0.94
N LEU A 171 2.63 -6.13 2.26
CA LEU A 171 1.98 -7.03 3.22
C LEU A 171 0.46 -6.95 3.12
N LEU A 172 -0.09 -5.73 3.03
CA LEU A 172 -1.53 -5.51 2.89
C LEU A 172 -2.06 -6.14 1.60
N LEU A 173 -1.33 -6.05 0.49
CA LEU A 173 -1.69 -6.71 -0.77
C LEU A 173 -1.74 -8.23 -0.60
N ILE A 174 -0.69 -8.83 -0.03
CA ILE A 174 -0.59 -10.30 0.13
C ILE A 174 -1.75 -10.81 0.99
N VAL A 175 -1.98 -10.20 2.15
CA VAL A 175 -3.06 -10.60 3.06
C VAL A 175 -4.43 -10.43 2.39
N SER A 176 -4.66 -9.30 1.72
CA SER A 176 -5.93 -9.04 1.02
C SER A 176 -6.16 -10.02 -0.13
N ALA A 177 -5.10 -10.36 -0.87
CA ALA A 177 -5.17 -11.35 -1.94
C ALA A 177 -5.55 -12.72 -1.40
N VAL A 178 -4.97 -13.17 -0.27
CA VAL A 178 -5.34 -14.45 0.35
C VAL A 178 -6.83 -14.49 0.68
N PHE A 179 -7.38 -13.45 1.32
CA PHE A 179 -8.82 -13.40 1.64
C PHE A 179 -9.69 -13.32 0.38
N TYR A 180 -9.25 -12.57 -0.63
CA TYR A 180 -9.93 -12.46 -1.91
C TYR A 180 -10.00 -13.81 -2.64
N PHE A 181 -8.88 -14.53 -2.73
CA PHE A 181 -8.82 -15.86 -3.32
C PHE A 181 -9.65 -16.88 -2.52
N ALA A 182 -9.56 -16.87 -1.18
CA ALA A 182 -10.39 -17.72 -0.34
C ALA A 182 -11.89 -17.47 -0.57
N ALA A 183 -12.31 -16.20 -0.72
CA ALA A 183 -13.69 -15.86 -1.04
C ALA A 183 -14.13 -16.39 -2.42
N ILE A 184 -13.26 -16.32 -3.43
CA ILE A 184 -13.53 -16.88 -4.76
C ILE A 184 -13.65 -18.41 -4.71
N LEU A 185 -12.71 -19.09 -4.08
CA LEU A 185 -12.71 -20.55 -3.97
C LEU A 185 -13.91 -21.07 -3.19
N SER A 186 -14.39 -20.33 -2.19
CA SER A 186 -15.59 -20.71 -1.44
C SER A 186 -16.85 -20.76 -2.32
N GLU A 187 -16.92 -19.96 -3.39
CA GLU A 187 -18.05 -19.96 -4.31
C GLU A 187 -18.01 -21.14 -5.28
N THR A 188 -16.83 -21.46 -5.79
CA THR A 188 -16.66 -22.63 -6.68
C THR A 188 -16.95 -23.92 -5.94
N ALA A 189 -16.52 -24.07 -4.69
CA ALA A 189 -16.80 -25.24 -3.87
C ALA A 189 -18.31 -25.43 -3.56
N VAL A 190 -19.07 -24.34 -3.40
CA VAL A 190 -20.53 -24.42 -3.20
C VAL A 190 -21.24 -24.82 -4.48
N SER A 191 -20.76 -24.38 -5.65
CA SER A 191 -21.31 -24.74 -6.96
C SER A 191 -21.20 -26.23 -7.30
N VAL A 192 -20.22 -26.93 -6.73
CA VAL A 192 -19.92 -28.34 -7.07
C VAL A 192 -20.68 -29.34 -6.21
N ARG A 193 -21.33 -28.91 -5.11
CA ARG A 193 -22.17 -29.84 -4.32
C ARG A 193 -23.37 -30.28 -5.17
N PRO A 194 -23.49 -31.58 -5.51
CA PRO A 194 -24.64 -32.04 -6.28
C PRO A 194 -25.91 -31.79 -5.45
N ALA A 195 -26.97 -31.38 -6.14
CA ALA A 195 -28.29 -31.30 -5.55
C ALA A 195 -28.72 -32.72 -5.12
N CYS A 196 -28.46 -33.09 -3.87
CA CYS A 196 -29.16 -34.21 -3.26
C CYS A 196 -30.65 -33.83 -3.24
N ARG A 197 -31.42 -34.56 -4.05
CA ARG A 197 -32.88 -34.53 -4.10
C ARG A 197 -33.48 -34.94 -2.77
#